data_AF-A0A3R7H9R5-F1
#
_entry.id   AF-A0A3R7H9R5-F1
#
_cell.length_a   1.000
_cell.length_b   1.000
_cell.length_c   1.000
_cell.angle_alpha   90.00
_cell.angle_beta   90.00
_cell.angle_gamma   90.00
#
_symmetry.space_group_name_H-M   'P 1'
#
loop_
_entity.id
_entity.type
_entity.pdbx_description
1 polymer ?
#
loop_
_entity_poly.entity_id
_entity_poly.type
_entity_poly.pdbx_seq_one_letter_code
_entity_poly.pdbx_strand_id
1 'polypeptide(L)'
;MYVRPPHISERLWNQAELDNPDPLNCAPVPILGFDDLLKRIKAQQSHADKYNTYTDDLRAQLIEMDKHTRATEEKLEKCRHEHVQLFHALVKVMRDIELLQNYGKPLQREEMQLAMALKKLQTLLDSPGQYKARLNDAVSLQRVQKEAQPPPTSQLSPQDLQRLYEFMNKQRQGLEHLTNMINDDLADIQLIKETWRR
;
A
#
# COMPACT_ATOMS: atom_id res chain seq x y z
N MET A 1 -19.05 -11.73 41.89
CA MET A 1 -19.40 -13.06 41.35
C MET A 1 -20.87 -13.06 41.01
N TYR A 2 -21.25 -13.53 39.82
CA TYR A 2 -22.65 -13.77 39.49
C TYR A 2 -23.10 -14.99 40.29
N VAL A 3 -24.08 -14.80 41.17
CA VAL A 3 -24.59 -15.86 42.04
C VAL A 3 -26.00 -16.21 41.59
N ARG A 4 -26.33 -17.50 41.59
CA ARG A 4 -27.68 -18.00 41.32
C ARG A 4 -28.71 -17.28 42.21
N PRO A 5 -29.75 -16.67 41.64
CA PRO A 5 -30.83 -16.08 42.40
C PRO A 5 -31.67 -17.12 43.15
N PRO A 6 -32.22 -16.79 44.34
CA PRO A 6 -32.87 -17.75 45.23
C PRO A 6 -34.16 -18.36 44.66
N HIS A 7 -34.81 -17.68 43.72
CA HIS A 7 -36.08 -18.09 43.09
C HIS A 7 -35.89 -18.98 41.86
N ILE A 8 -34.65 -19.30 41.47
CA ILE A 8 -34.34 -20.10 40.27
C ILE A 8 -33.82 -21.47 40.69
N SER A 9 -34.36 -22.52 40.08
CA SER A 9 -33.94 -23.88 40.38
C SER A 9 -32.47 -24.09 40.00
N GLU A 10 -31.76 -24.81 40.86
CA GLU A 10 -30.33 -25.11 40.68
C GLU A 10 -30.09 -25.85 39.36
N ARG A 11 -30.99 -26.78 39.00
CA ARG A 11 -30.94 -27.50 37.73
C ARG A 11 -30.98 -26.58 36.52
N LEU A 12 -31.88 -25.59 36.50
CA LEU A 12 -31.99 -24.65 35.37
C LEU A 12 -30.78 -23.72 35.29
N TRP A 13 -30.25 -23.29 36.43
CA TRP A 13 -29.05 -22.46 36.49
C TRP A 13 -27.82 -23.20 35.96
N ASN A 14 -27.59 -24.43 36.43
CA ASN A 14 -26.46 -25.26 35.99
C ASN A 14 -26.56 -25.57 34.49
N GLN A 15 -27.78 -25.80 33.98
CA GLN A 15 -28.00 -25.98 32.54
C GLN A 15 -27.66 -24.71 31.75
N ALA A 16 -28.05 -23.52 32.24
CA ALA A 16 -27.73 -22.26 31.59
C ALA A 16 -26.23 -21.91 31.62
N GLU A 17 -25.50 -22.34 32.65
CA GLU A 17 -24.04 -22.26 32.68
C GLU A 17 -23.39 -23.22 31.68
N LEU A 18 -23.90 -24.44 31.54
CA LEU A 18 -23.43 -25.42 30.55
C LEU A 18 -23.71 -24.97 29.11
N ASP A 19 -24.87 -24.37 28.86
CA ASP A 19 -25.31 -23.90 27.55
C ASP A 19 -24.75 -22.51 27.18
N ASN A 20 -23.87 -21.94 28.01
CA ASN A 20 -23.26 -20.64 27.76
C ASN A 20 -22.28 -20.69 26.57
N PRO A 21 -22.49 -19.90 25.50
CA PRO A 21 -21.61 -19.91 24.33
C PRO A 21 -20.21 -19.34 24.60
N ASP A 22 -20.04 -18.51 25.63
CA ASP A 22 -18.74 -17.94 26.00
C ASP A 22 -18.57 -17.87 27.53
N PRO A 23 -18.04 -18.93 28.17
CA PRO A 23 -17.86 -19.00 29.62
C PRO A 23 -16.86 -17.98 30.20
N LEU A 24 -16.00 -17.37 29.37
CA LEU A 24 -15.01 -16.40 29.84
C LEU A 24 -15.60 -15.00 29.96
N ASN A 25 -16.49 -14.62 29.03
CA ASN A 25 -17.01 -13.26 28.95
C ASN A 25 -18.51 -13.14 29.24
N CYS A 26 -19.25 -14.24 29.26
CA CYS A 26 -20.69 -14.25 29.52
C CYS A 26 -21.02 -15.02 30.79
N ALA A 27 -22.07 -14.57 31.48
CA ALA A 27 -22.67 -15.26 32.62
C ALA A 27 -24.19 -15.33 32.41
N PRO A 28 -24.85 -16.40 32.87
CA PRO A 28 -26.29 -16.50 32.76
C PRO A 28 -26.98 -15.42 33.59
N VAL A 29 -27.98 -14.77 32.99
CA VAL A 29 -28.82 -13.77 33.65
C VAL A 29 -30.27 -14.18 33.44
N PRO A 30 -31.07 -14.28 34.50
CA PRO A 30 -32.47 -14.66 34.36
C PRO A 30 -33.30 -13.51 33.79
N ILE A 31 -34.33 -13.88 33.05
CA ILE A 31 -35.27 -12.93 32.48
C ILE A 31 -36.66 -13.40 32.90
N LEU A 32 -37.33 -12.60 33.74
CA LEU A 32 -38.65 -12.94 34.28
C LEU A 32 -39.70 -12.01 33.69
N GLY A 33 -40.59 -12.60 32.86
CA GLY A 33 -41.71 -11.88 32.26
C GLY A 33 -41.31 -10.84 31.21
N PHE A 34 -42.28 -10.01 30.83
CA PHE A 34 -42.12 -9.04 29.74
C PHE A 34 -41.32 -7.79 30.15
N ASP A 35 -41.32 -7.42 31.44
CA ASP A 35 -40.61 -6.23 31.91
C ASP A 35 -39.09 -6.39 31.77
N ASP A 36 -38.54 -7.57 32.10
CA ASP A 36 -37.11 -7.83 31.96
C ASP A 36 -36.69 -8.01 30.49
N LEU A 37 -37.57 -8.57 29.65
CA LEU A 37 -37.38 -8.57 28.20
C LEU A 37 -37.32 -7.14 27.65
N LEU A 38 -38.23 -6.26 28.09
CA LEU A 38 -38.24 -4.87 27.67
C LEU A 38 -36.97 -4.13 28.12
N LYS A 39 -36.48 -4.36 29.34
CA LYS A 39 -35.19 -3.82 29.81
C LYS A 39 -34.04 -4.28 28.91
N ARG A 40 -34.01 -5.57 28.55
CA ARG A 40 -32.99 -6.12 27.64
C ARG A 40 -33.04 -5.48 26.26
N ILE A 41 -34.22 -5.30 25.67
CA ILE A 41 -34.38 -4.64 24.37
C ILE A 41 -33.91 -3.19 24.43
N LYS A 42 -34.27 -2.44 25.47
CA LYS A 42 -33.80 -1.06 25.66
C LYS A 42 -32.28 -0.98 25.82
N ALA A 43 -31.68 -1.91 26.57
CA ALA A 43 -30.23 -1.99 26.70
C ALA A 43 -29.56 -2.31 25.35
N GLN A 44 -30.10 -3.26 24.59
CA GLN A 44 -29.61 -3.60 23.26
C GLN A 44 -29.68 -2.42 22.28
N GLN A 45 -30.79 -1.67 22.28
CA GLN A 45 -30.93 -0.45 21.49
C GLN A 45 -29.86 0.59 21.87
N SER A 46 -29.70 0.86 23.17
CA SER A 46 -28.67 1.79 23.64
C SER A 46 -27.24 1.35 23.26
N HIS A 47 -26.95 0.05 23.30
CA HIS A 47 -25.66 -0.48 22.86
C HIS A 47 -25.48 -0.37 21.34
N ALA A 48 -26.51 -0.67 20.56
CA ALA A 48 -26.49 -0.52 19.10
C ALA A 48 -26.21 0.94 18.70
N ASP A 49 -26.86 1.90 19.36
CA ASP A 49 -26.63 3.33 19.13
C ASP A 49 -25.17 3.71 19.42
N LYS A 50 -24.59 3.23 20.53
CA LYS A 50 -23.17 3.45 20.85
C LYS A 50 -22.23 2.85 19.81
N TYR A 51 -22.49 1.62 19.36
CA TYR A 51 -21.66 0.99 18.31
C TYR A 51 -21.76 1.72 16.98
N ASN A 52 -22.93 2.24 16.63
CA ASN A 52 -23.10 3.09 15.44
C ASN A 52 -22.26 4.36 15.57
N THR A 53 -22.30 5.05 16.72
CA THR A 53 -21.46 6.24 16.93
C THR A 53 -19.97 5.93 16.83
N TYR A 54 -19.50 4.82 17.41
CA TYR A 54 -18.10 4.42 17.29
C TYR A 54 -17.70 4.07 15.85
N THR A 55 -18.61 3.45 15.10
CA THR A 55 -18.37 3.14 13.67
C THR A 55 -18.26 4.41 12.84
N ASP A 56 -19.10 5.41 13.12
CA ASP A 56 -19.05 6.70 12.44
C ASP A 56 -17.79 7.48 12.80
N ASP A 57 -17.35 7.46 14.07
CA ASP A 57 -16.08 8.04 14.50
C ASP A 57 -14.88 7.39 13.82
N LEU A 58 -14.85 6.05 13.73
CA LEU A 58 -13.81 5.31 13.01
C LEU A 58 -13.80 5.65 11.52
N ARG A 59 -14.98 5.80 10.91
CA ARG A 59 -15.09 6.22 9.50
C ARG A 59 -14.54 7.63 9.32
N ALA A 60 -14.85 8.57 10.21
CA ALA A 60 -14.33 9.93 10.16
C ALA A 60 -12.80 9.95 10.29
N GLN A 61 -12.23 9.16 11.21
CA GLN A 61 -10.77 9.01 11.35
C GLN A 61 -10.12 8.44 10.08
N LEU A 62 -10.75 7.45 9.44
CA LEU A 62 -10.25 6.87 8.20
C LEU A 62 -10.24 7.89 7.05
N ILE A 63 -11.25 8.74 6.96
CA ILE A 63 -11.31 9.83 5.95
C ILE A 63 -10.20 10.86 6.20
N GLU A 64 -9.97 11.28 7.44
CA GLU A 64 -8.88 12.21 7.75
C GLU A 64 -7.50 11.57 7.50
N MET A 65 -7.33 10.28 7.80
CA MET A 65 -6.10 9.54 7.50
C MET A 65 -5.84 9.45 5.98
N ASP A 66 -6.87 9.18 5.16
CA ASP A 66 -6.76 9.19 3.70
C ASP A 66 -6.34 10.57 3.17
N LYS A 67 -6.96 11.63 3.69
CA LYS A 67 -6.60 13.02 3.34
C LYS A 67 -5.16 13.36 3.72
N HIS A 68 -4.70 12.94 4.91
CA HIS A 68 -3.32 13.12 5.32
C HIS A 68 -2.35 12.33 4.45
N THR A 69 -2.71 11.10 4.05
CA THR A 69 -1.92 10.27 3.14
C THR A 69 -1.74 10.96 1.80
N ARG A 70 -2.83 11.41 1.17
CA ARG A 70 -2.79 12.17 -0.11
C ARG A 70 -1.93 13.43 -0.01
N ALA A 71 -2.12 14.23 1.05
CA ALA A 71 -1.32 15.43 1.26
C ALA A 71 0.18 15.12 1.43
N THR A 72 0.50 13.97 2.00
CA THR A 72 1.89 13.50 2.17
C THR A 72 2.47 13.02 0.86
N GLU A 73 1.71 12.29 0.04
CA GLU A 73 2.09 11.88 -1.31
C GLU A 73 2.37 13.10 -2.20
N GLU A 74 1.53 14.12 -2.17
CA GLU A 74 1.76 15.37 -2.91
C GLU A 74 3.06 16.08 -2.48
N LYS A 75 3.32 16.16 -1.17
CA LYS A 75 4.57 16.73 -0.64
C LYS A 75 5.78 15.90 -1.03
N LEU A 76 5.66 14.58 -0.97
CA LEU A 76 6.72 13.65 -1.36
C LEU A 76 7.08 13.85 -2.84
N GLU A 77 6.07 14.01 -3.70
CA GLU A 77 6.29 14.23 -5.12
C GLU A 77 6.96 15.58 -5.40
N LYS A 78 6.55 16.65 -4.70
CA LYS A 78 7.26 17.95 -4.76
C LYS A 78 8.71 17.83 -4.32
N CYS A 79 8.96 17.15 -3.21
CA CYS A 79 10.31 16.92 -2.69
C CYS A 79 11.18 16.14 -3.70
N ARG A 80 10.63 15.12 -4.38
CA ARG A 80 11.34 14.40 -5.46
C ARG A 80 11.71 15.31 -6.61
N HIS A 81 10.78 16.16 -7.06
CA HIS A 81 11.04 17.13 -8.13
C HIS A 81 12.13 18.13 -7.73
N GLU A 82 12.03 18.71 -6.52
CA GLU A 82 13.03 19.62 -5.98
C GLU A 82 14.40 18.96 -5.84
N HIS A 83 14.44 17.71 -5.38
CA HIS A 83 15.68 16.94 -5.27
C HIS A 83 16.37 16.80 -6.63
N VAL A 84 15.63 16.43 -7.69
CA VAL A 84 16.20 16.30 -9.05
C VAL A 84 16.70 17.66 -9.56
N GLN A 85 15.98 18.75 -9.31
CA GLN A 85 16.39 20.09 -9.71
C GLN A 85 17.66 20.54 -8.99
N LEU A 86 17.71 20.38 -7.67
CA LEU A 86 18.87 20.71 -6.84
C LEU A 86 20.08 19.83 -7.19
N PHE A 87 19.86 18.54 -7.42
CA PHE A 87 20.91 17.62 -7.87
C PHE A 87 21.51 18.07 -9.21
N HIS A 88 20.67 18.46 -10.17
CA HIS A 88 21.14 19.00 -11.44
C HIS A 88 21.87 20.35 -11.29
N ALA A 89 21.40 21.22 -10.40
CA ALA A 89 22.11 22.48 -10.08
C ALA A 89 23.47 22.20 -9.44
N LEU A 90 23.55 21.23 -8.53
CA LEU A 90 24.79 20.79 -7.90
C LEU A 90 25.79 20.26 -8.95
N VAL A 91 25.34 19.40 -9.86
CA VAL A 91 26.19 18.86 -10.94
C VAL A 91 26.73 19.98 -11.84
N LYS A 92 25.92 21.02 -12.14
CA LYS A 92 26.39 22.19 -12.89
C LYS A 92 27.49 22.96 -12.15
N VAL A 93 27.29 23.22 -10.86
CA VAL A 93 28.29 23.93 -10.04
C VAL A 93 29.56 23.09 -9.93
N MET A 94 29.46 21.78 -9.70
CA MET A 94 30.61 20.87 -9.69
C MET A 94 31.37 20.92 -11.01
N ARG A 95 30.68 20.88 -12.15
CA ARG A 95 31.30 21.03 -13.48
C ARG A 95 32.07 22.36 -13.58
N ASP A 96 31.47 23.47 -13.15
CA ASP A 96 32.11 24.78 -13.26
C ASP A 96 33.34 24.90 -12.34
N ILE A 97 33.27 24.30 -11.14
CA ILE A 97 34.41 24.20 -10.22
C ILE A 97 35.55 23.39 -10.85
N GLU A 98 35.26 22.19 -11.37
CA GLU A 98 36.27 21.34 -12.02
C GLU A 98 36.90 22.04 -13.23
N LEU A 99 36.09 22.73 -14.04
CA LEU A 99 36.59 23.51 -15.18
C LEU A 99 37.56 24.62 -14.74
N LEU A 100 37.24 25.34 -13.66
CA LEU A 100 38.09 26.40 -13.12
C LEU A 100 39.37 25.84 -12.48
N GLN A 101 39.27 24.73 -11.74
CA GLN A 101 40.43 24.07 -11.12
C GLN A 101 41.40 23.48 -12.14
N ASN A 102 40.90 23.01 -13.28
CA ASN A 102 41.69 22.43 -14.36
C ASN A 102 41.97 23.42 -15.50
N TYR A 103 41.63 24.70 -15.32
CA TYR A 103 41.90 25.73 -16.32
C TYR A 103 43.41 25.84 -16.60
N GLY A 104 43.79 25.71 -17.87
CA GLY A 104 45.19 25.78 -18.31
C GLY A 104 46.03 24.51 -18.04
N LYS A 105 45.45 23.45 -17.47
CA LYS A 105 46.11 22.15 -17.33
C LYS A 105 45.86 21.28 -18.57
N PRO A 106 46.79 20.39 -18.95
CA PRO A 106 46.53 19.41 -20.00
C PRO A 106 45.46 18.41 -19.54
N LEU A 107 44.70 17.87 -20.50
CA LEU A 107 43.64 16.90 -20.25
C LEU A 107 44.18 15.68 -19.51
N GLN A 108 43.54 15.28 -18.42
CA GLN A 108 43.94 14.12 -17.65
C GLN A 108 43.47 12.83 -18.32
N ARG A 109 44.12 11.71 -18.00
CA ARG A 109 43.76 10.37 -18.53
C ARG A 109 42.31 10.00 -18.16
N GLU A 110 41.90 10.30 -16.94
CA GLU A 110 40.56 10.01 -16.42
C GLU A 110 39.49 10.83 -17.15
N GLU A 111 39.74 12.13 -17.38
CA GLU A 111 38.86 13.00 -18.17
C GLU A 111 38.70 12.48 -19.60
N MET A 112 39.79 12.00 -20.21
CA MET A 112 39.75 11.46 -21.55
C MET A 112 38.94 10.16 -21.62
N GLN A 113 39.00 9.30 -20.59
CA GLN A 113 38.14 8.12 -20.48
C GLN A 113 36.67 8.50 -20.32
N LEU A 114 36.37 9.49 -19.46
CA LEU A 114 35.01 10.00 -19.28
C LEU A 114 34.45 10.60 -20.58
N ALA A 115 35.24 11.40 -21.29
CA ALA A 115 34.87 11.99 -22.57
C ALA A 115 34.56 10.92 -23.63
N MET A 116 35.35 9.84 -23.70
CA MET A 116 35.06 8.71 -24.59
C MET A 116 33.75 8.02 -24.22
N ALA A 117 33.49 7.79 -22.93
CA ALA A 117 32.24 7.18 -22.47
C ALA A 117 31.02 8.05 -22.80
N LEU A 118 31.10 9.37 -22.56
CA LEU A 118 30.04 10.33 -22.90
C LEU A 118 29.80 10.39 -24.41
N LYS A 119 30.88 10.42 -25.21
CA LYS A 119 30.76 10.42 -26.68
C LYS A 119 30.09 9.14 -27.18
N LYS A 120 30.45 7.98 -26.62
CA LYS A 120 29.79 6.70 -26.93
C LYS A 120 28.30 6.76 -26.63
N LEU A 121 27.91 7.26 -25.44
CA LEU A 121 26.50 7.43 -25.08
C LEU A 121 25.76 8.40 -26.01
N GLN A 122 26.39 9.52 -26.37
CA GLN A 122 25.82 10.49 -27.30
C GLN A 122 25.59 9.88 -28.68
N THR A 123 26.59 9.16 -29.23
CA THR A 123 26.45 8.49 -30.53
C THR A 123 25.34 7.44 -30.54
N LEU A 124 25.13 6.76 -29.41
CA LEU A 124 24.05 5.79 -29.26
C LEU A 124 22.67 6.49 -29.24
N LEU A 125 22.58 7.64 -28.59
CA LEU A 125 21.35 8.45 -28.52
C LEU A 125 21.00 9.12 -29.85
N ASP A 126 22.01 9.54 -30.61
CA ASP A 126 21.87 10.23 -31.90
C ASP A 126 21.81 9.26 -33.10
N SER A 127 22.03 7.96 -32.88
CA SER A 127 21.95 6.95 -33.93
C SER A 127 20.53 6.93 -34.56
N PRO A 128 20.41 7.17 -35.87
CA PRO A 128 19.12 7.14 -36.55
C PRO A 128 18.53 5.71 -36.48
N GLY A 129 17.27 5.58 -36.07
CA GLY A 129 16.57 4.29 -35.94
C GLY A 129 16.67 3.62 -34.56
N GLN A 130 17.39 4.20 -33.59
CA GLN A 130 17.44 3.70 -32.21
C GLN A 130 16.38 4.39 -31.33
N TYR A 131 16.79 5.07 -30.26
CA TYR A 131 15.90 5.50 -29.19
C TYR A 131 14.89 6.56 -29.63
N LYS A 132 15.34 7.64 -30.29
CA LYS A 132 14.46 8.74 -30.72
C LYS A 132 13.41 8.28 -31.73
N ALA A 133 13.81 7.46 -32.71
CA ALA A 133 12.92 6.92 -33.72
C ALA A 133 11.90 5.94 -33.12
N ARG A 134 12.36 4.95 -32.33
CA ARG A 134 11.48 3.99 -31.66
C ARG A 134 10.49 4.64 -30.71
N LEU A 135 10.90 5.71 -30.02
CA LEU A 135 10.01 6.45 -29.14
C LEU A 135 8.93 7.17 -29.94
N ASN A 136 9.30 7.79 -31.06
CA ASN A 136 8.32 8.43 -31.95
C ASN A 136 7.35 7.41 -32.57
N ASP A 137 7.85 6.22 -32.94
CA ASP A 137 7.04 5.12 -33.45
C ASP A 137 6.08 4.58 -32.37
N ALA A 138 6.54 4.41 -31.12
CA ALA A 138 5.69 3.99 -30.02
C ALA A 138 4.58 5.01 -29.73
N VAL A 139 4.90 6.31 -29.76
CA VAL A 139 3.93 7.39 -29.58
C VAL A 139 2.93 7.43 -30.74
N SER A 140 3.38 7.23 -31.98
CA SER A 140 2.48 7.21 -33.14
C SER A 140 1.56 5.98 -33.12
N LEU A 141 2.07 4.79 -32.78
CA LEU A 141 1.27 3.58 -32.59
C LEU A 141 0.21 3.75 -31.49
N GLN A 142 0.55 4.40 -30.37
CA GLN A 142 -0.42 4.66 -29.30
C GLN A 142 -1.56 5.58 -29.77
N ARG A 143 -1.27 6.58 -30.62
CA ARG A 143 -2.30 7.46 -31.20
C ARG A 143 -3.22 6.67 -32.12
N VAL A 144 -2.65 5.86 -33.02
CA VAL A 144 -3.42 5.02 -33.96
C VAL A 144 -4.30 4.00 -33.21
N GLN A 145 -3.78 3.37 -32.15
CA GLN A 145 -4.55 2.43 -31.34
C GLN A 145 -5.73 3.09 -30.61
N LYS A 146 -5.57 4.34 -30.13
CA LYS A 146 -6.67 5.09 -29.52
C LYS A 146 -7.78 5.42 -30.53
N GLU A 147 -7.43 5.73 -31.77
CA GLU A 147 -8.39 6.02 -32.84
C GLU A 147 -9.08 4.76 -33.36
N ALA A 148 -8.39 3.62 -33.35
CA ALA A 148 -8.89 2.34 -33.86
C ALA A 148 -9.65 1.49 -32.82
N GLN A 149 -9.73 1.92 -31.55
CA GLN A 149 -10.43 1.15 -30.51
C GLN A 149 -11.95 1.16 -30.75
N PRO A 150 -12.59 0.01 -31.05
CA PRO A 150 -14.04 -0.07 -31.11
C PRO A 150 -14.65 0.18 -29.72
N PRO A 151 -15.92 0.65 -29.64
CA PRO A 151 -16.60 0.84 -28.38
C PRO A 151 -16.60 -0.47 -27.57
N PRO A 152 -16.39 -0.41 -26.24
CA PRO A 152 -16.22 -1.59 -25.41
C PRO A 152 -17.48 -2.46 -25.49
N THR A 153 -17.35 -3.60 -26.17
CA THR A 153 -18.46 -4.49 -26.55
C THR A 153 -18.69 -5.61 -25.53
N SER A 154 -17.83 -5.70 -24.50
CA SER A 154 -17.95 -6.69 -23.42
C SER A 154 -18.15 -5.96 -22.10
N GLN A 155 -19.40 -5.62 -21.80
CA GLN A 155 -19.77 -5.23 -20.45
C GLN A 155 -19.89 -6.52 -19.62
N LEU A 156 -18.83 -6.84 -18.88
CA LEU A 156 -18.89 -7.88 -17.84
C LEU A 156 -20.03 -7.53 -16.88
N SER A 157 -20.76 -8.56 -16.41
CA SER A 157 -21.78 -8.34 -15.40
C SER A 157 -21.14 -7.77 -14.13
N PRO A 158 -21.85 -6.93 -13.37
CA PRO A 158 -21.31 -6.36 -12.13
C PRO A 158 -20.90 -7.44 -11.10
N GLN A 159 -21.53 -8.62 -11.15
CA GLN A 159 -21.22 -9.76 -10.30
C GLN A 159 -19.89 -10.44 -10.70
N ASP A 160 -19.65 -10.59 -12.00
CA ASP A 160 -18.38 -11.15 -12.50
C ASP A 160 -17.22 -10.20 -12.22
N LEU A 161 -17.46 -8.88 -12.28
CA LEU A 161 -16.47 -7.88 -11.88
C LEU A 161 -16.11 -8.02 -10.40
N GLN A 162 -17.08 -8.15 -9.49
CA GLN A 162 -16.80 -8.36 -8.06
C GLN A 162 -15.96 -9.62 -7.81
N ARG A 163 -16.32 -10.75 -8.44
CA ARG A 163 -15.53 -11.99 -8.35
C ARG A 163 -14.11 -11.81 -8.85
N LEU A 164 -13.95 -11.07 -9.95
CA LEU A 164 -12.63 -10.77 -10.52
C LEU A 164 -11.82 -9.88 -9.58
N TYR A 165 -12.43 -8.86 -8.96
CA TYR A 165 -11.77 -8.03 -7.94
C TYR A 165 -11.32 -8.86 -6.73
N GLU A 166 -12.19 -9.73 -6.22
CA GLU A 166 -11.83 -10.62 -5.11
C GLU A 166 -10.67 -11.54 -5.47
N PHE A 167 -10.72 -12.15 -6.66
CA PHE A 167 -9.66 -13.01 -7.16
C PHE A 167 -8.33 -12.26 -7.33
N MET A 168 -8.36 -11.08 -7.97
CA MET A 168 -7.17 -10.23 -8.10
C MET A 168 -6.63 -9.78 -6.75
N ASN A 169 -7.49 -9.49 -5.77
CA ASN A 169 -7.04 -9.13 -4.43
C ASN A 169 -6.36 -10.30 -3.72
N LYS A 170 -6.87 -11.53 -3.87
CA LYS A 170 -6.21 -12.75 -3.36
C LYS A 170 -4.84 -12.95 -4.04
N GLN A 171 -4.76 -12.76 -5.36
CA GLN A 171 -3.50 -12.85 -6.08
C GLN A 171 -2.50 -11.78 -5.60
N ARG A 172 -2.96 -10.54 -5.42
CA ARG A 172 -2.14 -9.44 -4.90
C ARG A 172 -1.57 -9.76 -3.52
N GLN A 173 -2.40 -10.27 -2.60
CA GLN A 173 -1.96 -10.70 -1.26
C GLN A 173 -0.95 -11.85 -1.32
N GLY A 174 -1.18 -12.83 -2.19
CA GLY A 174 -0.24 -13.94 -2.38
C GLY A 174 1.12 -13.47 -2.91
N LEU A 175 1.14 -12.56 -3.88
CA LEU A 175 2.36 -11.98 -4.41
C LEU A 175 3.09 -11.11 -3.37
N GLU A 176 2.36 -10.36 -2.56
CA GLU A 176 2.92 -9.56 -1.46
C GLU A 176 3.62 -10.46 -0.44
N HIS A 177 2.98 -11.57 -0.04
CA HIS A 177 3.59 -12.56 0.85
C HIS A 177 4.86 -13.18 0.25
N LEU A 178 4.81 -13.62 -1.02
CA LEU A 178 5.99 -14.18 -1.69
C LEU A 178 7.13 -13.16 -1.79
N THR A 179 6.79 -11.89 -2.04
CA THR A 179 7.78 -10.81 -2.11
C THR A 179 8.45 -10.60 -0.75
N ASN A 180 7.69 -10.60 0.34
CA ASN A 180 8.24 -10.47 1.68
C ASN A 180 9.15 -11.65 2.03
N MET A 181 8.72 -12.88 1.74
CA MET A 181 9.54 -14.08 1.97
C MET A 181 10.85 -14.04 1.19
N ILE A 182 10.82 -13.62 -0.09
CA ILE A 182 12.04 -13.45 -0.90
C ILE A 182 12.95 -12.36 -0.33
N ASN A 183 12.39 -11.25 0.16
CA ASN A 183 13.18 -10.18 0.76
C ASN A 183 13.85 -10.64 2.06
N ASP A 184 13.14 -11.40 2.89
CA ASP A 184 13.67 -12.00 4.12
C ASP A 184 14.78 -13.01 3.79
N ASP A 185 14.53 -13.93 2.85
CA ASP A 185 15.52 -14.91 2.37
C ASP A 185 16.77 -14.20 1.79
N LEU A 186 16.59 -13.10 1.07
CA LEU A 186 17.70 -12.32 0.51
C LEU A 186 18.51 -11.62 1.61
N ALA A 187 17.86 -11.12 2.66
CA ALA A 187 18.52 -10.56 3.82
C ALA A 187 19.33 -11.64 4.59
N ASP A 188 18.75 -12.84 4.75
CA ASP A 188 19.43 -13.98 5.37
C ASP A 188 20.66 -14.43 4.56
N ILE A 189 20.55 -14.50 3.23
CA ILE A 189 21.69 -14.81 2.36
C ILE A 189 22.79 -13.75 2.49
N GLN A 190 22.43 -12.46 2.60
CA GLN A 190 23.43 -11.41 2.84
C GLN A 190 24.14 -11.60 4.17
N LEU A 191 23.40 -11.92 5.24
CA LEU A 191 23.98 -12.19 6.56
C LEU A 191 24.90 -13.43 6.54
N ILE A 192 24.50 -14.50 5.84
CA ILE A 192 25.33 -15.69 5.65
C ILE A 192 26.63 -15.32 4.90
N LYS A 193 26.53 -14.52 3.84
CA LYS A 193 27.71 -14.08 3.06
C LYS A 193 28.67 -13.22 3.88
N GLU A 194 28.16 -12.37 4.77
CA GLU A 194 28.97 -11.54 5.66
C GLU A 194 29.62 -12.35 6.79
N THR A 195 28.90 -13.30 7.36
CA THR A 195 29.42 -14.19 8.41
C THR A 195 30.47 -15.17 7.88
N TRP A 196 30.32 -15.66 6.64
CA TRP A 196 31.33 -16.51 5.98
C TRP A 196 32.60 -15.78 5.53
N ARG A 197 32.57 -14.44 5.43
CA ARG A 197 33.75 -13.62 5.07
C ARG A 197 34.64 -13.28 6.27
N ARG A 198 34.25 -13.65 7.49
CA ARG A 198 35.07 -13.56 8.71
C ARG A 198 35.72 -14.90 9.01
#